data_AF-A0A535K1I4-F1
#
_entry.id   AF-A0A535K1I4-F1
#
_cell.length_a   1.000
_cell.length_b   1.000
_cell.length_c   1.000
_cell.angle_alpha   90.00
_cell.angle_beta   90.00
_cell.angle_gamma   90.00
#
_symmetry.space_group_name_H-M   'P 1'
#
loop_
_entity.id
_entity.type
_entity.pdbx_description
1 polymer ?
#
loop_
_entity_poly.entity_id
_entity_poly.type
_entity_poly.pdbx_seq_one_letter_code
_entity_poly.pdbx_strand_id
1 'polypeptide(L)'
;LLPAGTLTNLGLFGNGRAFEYLITKMAASELPECQTLATDLDRELSLVIPSFVRRALDDRYGRPAADRMTQVRKRIKALTPSPLAAEGRGGETEPSVRLIDYDPNAEHKVVAAAMFPFSSEPLDKQQADPAAVLDYLLADRSNRRQRAPRALEHAEYTFEIVANFAAYRDLHRHRMLTQDRQHLGTALGYDLPPGLADLGMQDAFARAVEGAAEVHERLERELGPAIAQYIVPLAFHVRWYFRANLREVYHLCELRTTPQGHPDYRWIAQEMFRRVAEVHPRLAGYARFVDLGPGDELERRKSERRIDEKLDVLDQRVR
;
A
#
# COMPACT_ATOMS: atom_id res chain seq x y z
N LEU A 1 12.33 -10.26 -16.32
CA LEU A 1 11.62 -10.60 -15.07
C LEU A 1 12.29 -9.86 -13.93
N LEU A 2 11.53 -9.15 -13.10
CA LEU A 2 12.07 -8.45 -11.94
C LEU A 2 11.60 -9.18 -10.67
N PRO A 3 12.49 -9.86 -9.93
CA PRO A 3 12.16 -10.47 -8.65
C PRO A 3 12.19 -9.44 -7.50
N ALA A 4 11.59 -9.76 -6.36
CA ALA A 4 11.62 -8.92 -5.17
C ALA A 4 13.05 -8.63 -4.68
N GLY A 5 13.97 -9.58 -4.86
CA GLY A 5 15.38 -9.49 -4.52
C GLY A 5 16.26 -8.69 -5.49
N THR A 6 15.67 -7.80 -6.28
CA THR A 6 16.44 -6.91 -7.17
C THR A 6 17.27 -5.94 -6.34
N LEU A 7 18.57 -5.83 -6.64
CA LEU A 7 19.47 -4.90 -5.97
C LEU A 7 19.00 -3.45 -6.16
N THR A 8 19.00 -2.69 -5.07
CA THR A 8 18.63 -1.28 -5.06
C THR A 8 19.51 -0.50 -4.11
N ASN A 9 19.60 0.80 -4.33
CA ASN A 9 20.20 1.71 -3.37
C ASN A 9 19.19 2.05 -2.27
N LEU A 10 19.66 2.09 -1.02
CA LEU A 10 18.87 2.47 0.15
C LEU A 10 19.55 3.64 0.85
N GLY A 11 18.82 4.75 0.99
CA GLY A 11 19.20 5.85 1.88
C GLY A 11 18.24 5.89 3.07
N LEU A 12 18.78 5.97 4.28
CA LEU A 12 18.01 6.08 5.53
C LEU A 12 18.25 7.43 6.18
N PHE A 13 17.16 8.11 6.54
CA PHE A 13 17.18 9.33 7.34
C PHE A 13 16.09 9.26 8.40
N GLY A 14 16.41 9.64 9.62
CA GLY A 14 15.49 9.60 10.75
C GLY A 14 16.07 10.32 11.96
N ASN A 15 15.23 10.53 12.97
CA ASN A 15 15.72 11.00 14.27
C ASN A 15 16.28 9.81 15.08
N GLY A 16 17.03 10.09 16.15
CA GLY A 16 17.67 9.04 16.96
C GLY A 16 16.70 7.99 17.52
N ARG A 17 15.50 8.40 17.94
CA ARG A 17 14.46 7.46 18.42
C ARG A 17 13.92 6.55 17.33
N ALA A 18 13.83 7.04 16.09
CA ALA A 18 13.44 6.21 14.96
C ALA A 18 14.49 5.12 14.69
N PHE A 19 15.78 5.42 14.86
CA PHE A 19 16.85 4.44 14.74
C PHE A 19 16.84 3.40 15.87
N GLU A 20 16.60 3.80 17.12
CA GLU A 20 16.41 2.86 18.24
C GLU A 20 15.34 1.81 17.91
N TYR A 21 14.16 2.27 17.50
CA TYR A 21 13.06 1.38 17.11
C TYR A 21 13.39 0.51 15.88
N LEU A 22 14.04 1.10 14.87
CA LEU A 22 14.46 0.39 13.66
C LEU A 22 15.40 -0.77 14.00
N ILE A 23 16.44 -0.51 14.80
CA ILE A 23 17.43 -1.51 15.21
C ILE A 23 16.74 -2.66 15.97
N THR A 24 15.91 -2.36 16.97
CA THR A 24 15.19 -3.39 17.73
C THR A 24 14.29 -4.23 16.82
N LYS A 25 13.59 -3.60 15.86
CA LYS A 25 12.74 -4.32 14.88
C LYS A 25 13.57 -5.19 13.93
N MET A 26 14.71 -4.70 13.46
CA MET A 26 15.60 -5.43 12.56
C MET A 26 16.26 -6.63 13.25
N ALA A 27 16.63 -6.49 14.53
CA ALA A 27 17.13 -7.60 15.34
C ALA A 27 16.09 -8.71 15.54
N ALA A 28 14.80 -8.37 15.53
CA ALA A 28 13.71 -9.34 15.57
C ALA A 28 13.34 -9.94 14.20
N SER A 29 13.99 -9.53 13.11
CA SER A 29 13.65 -9.97 11.75
C SER A 29 13.85 -11.48 11.56
N GLU A 30 13.11 -12.11 10.66
CA GLU A 30 13.39 -13.49 10.22
C GLU A 30 14.57 -13.56 9.24
N LEU A 31 14.99 -12.42 8.71
CA LEU A 31 16.07 -12.29 7.74
C LEU A 31 17.42 -12.11 8.45
N PRO A 32 18.40 -13.01 8.27
CA PRO A 32 19.72 -12.91 8.90
C PRO A 32 20.43 -11.59 8.57
N GLU A 33 20.35 -11.14 7.32
CA GLU A 33 20.97 -9.89 6.87
C GLU A 33 20.40 -8.66 7.60
N CYS A 34 19.11 -8.67 7.96
CA CYS A 34 18.52 -7.62 8.77
C CYS A 34 19.05 -7.64 10.21
N GLN A 35 19.28 -8.83 10.78
CA GLN A 35 19.86 -8.95 12.13
C GLN A 35 21.32 -8.49 12.15
N THR A 36 22.10 -8.83 11.12
CA THR A 36 23.47 -8.32 10.93
C THR A 36 23.47 -6.79 10.82
N LEU A 37 22.62 -6.24 9.94
CA LEU A 37 22.50 -4.79 9.78
C LEU A 37 22.04 -4.09 11.08
N ALA A 38 21.20 -4.72 11.89
CA ALA A 38 20.82 -4.18 13.19
C ALA A 38 22.04 -4.02 14.11
N THR A 39 22.90 -5.03 14.13
CA THR A 39 24.15 -5.04 14.93
C THR A 39 25.14 -3.99 14.42
N ASP A 40 25.30 -3.88 13.10
CA ASP A 40 26.18 -2.89 12.50
C ASP A 40 25.68 -1.46 12.74
N LEU A 41 24.37 -1.22 12.57
CA LEU A 41 23.76 0.08 12.84
C LEU A 41 23.90 0.48 14.32
N ASP A 42 23.66 -0.44 15.25
CA ASP A 42 23.81 -0.19 16.69
C ASP A 42 25.26 0.19 17.04
N ARG A 43 26.25 -0.53 16.48
CA ARG A 43 27.67 -0.26 16.68
C ARG A 43 28.06 1.14 16.18
N GLU A 44 27.76 1.46 14.92
CA GLU A 44 28.16 2.74 14.32
C GLU A 44 27.41 3.93 14.93
N LEU A 45 26.11 3.80 15.17
CA LEU A 45 25.32 4.87 15.77
C LEU A 45 25.67 5.10 17.25
N SER A 46 26.14 4.08 17.97
CA SER A 46 26.61 4.23 19.35
C SER A 46 27.84 5.13 19.46
N LEU A 47 28.63 5.29 18.38
CA LEU A 47 29.76 6.21 18.35
C LEU A 47 29.33 7.68 18.21
N VAL A 48 28.20 7.94 17.56
CA VAL A 48 27.77 9.30 17.17
C VAL A 48 26.61 9.81 18.02
N ILE A 49 25.63 8.95 18.34
CA ILE A 49 24.39 9.30 19.06
C ILE A 49 24.07 8.31 20.21
N PRO A 50 25.02 8.00 21.10
CA PRO A 50 24.89 6.92 22.09
C PRO A 50 23.66 7.05 22.99
N SER A 51 23.27 8.27 23.38
CA SER A 51 22.12 8.50 24.26
C SER A 51 20.79 8.07 23.63
N PHE A 52 20.70 8.03 22.30
CA PHE A 52 19.49 7.67 21.57
C PHE A 52 19.40 6.18 21.23
N VAL A 53 20.53 5.50 21.01
CA VAL A 53 20.51 4.08 20.59
C VAL A 53 20.91 3.10 21.70
N ARG A 54 21.36 3.58 22.88
CA ARG A 54 21.81 2.73 24.00
C ARG A 54 20.88 1.56 24.35
N ARG A 55 19.57 1.75 24.19
CA ARG A 55 18.54 0.78 24.58
C ARG A 55 18.15 -0.16 23.43
N ALA A 56 18.65 0.06 22.22
CA ALA A 56 18.18 -0.65 21.04
C ALA A 56 18.48 -2.16 21.11
N LEU A 57 19.66 -2.54 21.63
CA LEU A 57 20.12 -3.92 21.81
C LEU A 57 20.69 -4.20 23.21
N ASP A 58 20.26 -3.45 24.24
CA ASP A 58 20.65 -3.75 25.61
C ASP A 58 19.89 -4.95 26.20
N ASP A 59 20.43 -5.51 27.28
CA ASP A 59 19.84 -6.68 27.95
C ASP A 59 18.56 -6.35 28.72
N ARG A 60 18.28 -5.06 28.96
CA ARG A 60 17.17 -4.61 29.79
C ARG A 60 15.90 -4.30 28.99
N TYR A 61 16.03 -3.73 27.80
CA TYR A 61 14.91 -3.24 27.00
C TYR A 61 14.93 -3.79 25.58
N GLY A 62 16.02 -3.57 24.84
CA GLY A 62 16.12 -3.84 23.41
C GLY A 62 16.01 -5.32 23.06
N ARG A 63 16.92 -6.15 23.60
CA ARG A 63 16.92 -7.60 23.35
C ARG A 63 15.63 -8.27 23.83
N PRO A 64 15.13 -8.00 25.07
CA PRO A 64 13.84 -8.54 25.49
C PRO A 64 12.67 -8.16 24.57
N ALA A 65 12.66 -6.92 24.03
CA ALA A 65 11.64 -6.50 23.08
C ALA A 65 11.74 -7.26 21.75
N ALA A 66 12.95 -7.42 21.19
CA ALA A 66 13.19 -8.17 19.97
C ALA A 66 12.83 -9.67 20.12
N ASP A 67 13.20 -10.27 21.25
CA ASP A 67 12.86 -11.66 21.59
C ASP A 67 11.35 -11.84 21.70
N ARG A 68 10.66 -10.90 22.36
CA ARG A 68 9.20 -10.90 22.45
C ARG A 68 8.56 -10.84 21.07
N MET A 69 9.03 -9.96 20.18
CA MET A 69 8.52 -9.86 18.81
C MET A 69 8.67 -11.19 18.07
N THR A 70 9.83 -11.84 18.20
CA THR A 70 10.11 -13.16 17.61
C THR A 70 9.18 -14.24 18.19
N GLN A 71 9.00 -14.28 19.51
CA GLN A 71 8.13 -15.26 20.17
C GLN A 71 6.66 -15.07 19.80
N VAL A 72 6.17 -13.83 19.77
CA VAL A 72 4.80 -13.52 19.35
C VAL A 72 4.57 -13.98 17.91
N ARG A 73 5.48 -13.66 16.98
CA ARG A 73 5.39 -14.11 15.59
C ARG A 73 5.31 -15.64 15.50
N LYS A 74 6.18 -16.36 16.21
CA LYS A 74 6.17 -17.84 16.24
C LYS A 74 4.85 -18.40 16.77
N ARG A 75 4.31 -17.83 17.85
CA ARG A 75 3.04 -18.27 18.44
C ARG A 75 1.84 -18.03 17.52
N ILE A 76 1.76 -16.85 16.90
CA ILE A 76 0.69 -16.55 15.93
C ILE A 76 0.80 -17.43 14.69
N LYS A 77 2.01 -17.65 14.17
CA LYS A 77 2.24 -18.56 13.04
C LYS A 77 1.78 -19.99 13.35
N ALA A 78 2.00 -20.49 14.56
CA ALA A 78 1.55 -21.82 14.97
C ALA A 78 0.01 -21.96 15.07
N LEU A 79 -0.71 -20.86 15.25
CA LEU A 79 -2.18 -20.83 15.30
C LEU A 79 -2.81 -20.58 13.91
N THR A 80 -2.01 -20.18 12.92
CA THR A 80 -2.49 -19.81 11.60
C THR A 80 -2.29 -20.97 10.64
N PRO A 81 -3.31 -21.37 9.86
CA PRO A 81 -3.14 -22.38 8.82
C PRO A 81 -1.98 -22.03 7.89
N SER A 82 -1.15 -23.02 7.56
CA SER A 82 -0.06 -22.82 6.59
C SER A 82 -0.65 -22.44 5.23
N PRO A 83 -0.11 -21.43 4.52
CA PRO A 83 -0.49 -21.12 3.15
C PRO A 83 -0.38 -22.33 2.21
N LEU A 84 0.54 -23.25 2.52
CA LEU A 84 0.80 -24.49 1.77
C LEU A 84 -0.26 -25.59 1.99
N ALA A 85 -1.12 -25.46 3.00
CA ALA A 85 -2.14 -26.48 3.34
C ALA A 85 -3.48 -26.26 2.62
N ALA A 86 -3.61 -25.18 1.84
CA ALA A 86 -4.67 -25.09 0.84
C ALA A 86 -4.27 -26.01 -0.33
N GLU A 87 -4.76 -27.25 -0.29
CA GLU A 87 -4.51 -28.25 -1.32
C GLU A 87 -4.86 -27.72 -2.71
N GLY A 88 -3.86 -27.79 -3.62
CA GLY A 88 -3.95 -27.35 -5.00
C GLY A 88 -3.10 -26.12 -5.25
N ARG A 89 -2.34 -26.12 -6.36
CA ARG A 89 -1.99 -24.86 -7.03
C ARG A 89 -3.32 -24.17 -7.31
N GLY A 90 -3.74 -23.29 -6.39
CA GLY A 90 -5.01 -22.60 -6.47
C GLY A 90 -5.06 -21.89 -7.80
N GLY A 91 -6.11 -22.13 -8.58
CA GLY A 91 -6.30 -21.51 -9.88
C GLY A 91 -6.04 -20.00 -9.82
N GLU A 92 -5.67 -19.43 -10.97
CA GLU A 92 -5.42 -18.00 -11.17
C GLU A 92 -6.40 -17.19 -10.32
N THR A 93 -5.93 -16.66 -9.18
CA THR A 93 -6.80 -15.87 -8.33
C THR A 93 -6.90 -14.53 -9.02
N GLU A 94 -8.06 -14.27 -9.62
CA GLU A 94 -8.29 -13.02 -10.33
C GLU A 94 -8.00 -11.82 -9.41
N PRO A 95 -7.38 -10.76 -9.94
CA PRO A 95 -7.26 -9.50 -9.23
C PRO A 95 -8.63 -9.07 -8.70
N SER A 96 -8.69 -8.68 -7.43
CA SER A 96 -9.95 -8.34 -6.76
C SER A 96 -9.77 -7.25 -5.71
N VAL A 97 -10.83 -6.46 -5.52
CA VAL A 97 -10.97 -5.49 -4.43
C VAL A 97 -12.30 -5.74 -3.76
N ARG A 98 -12.26 -6.15 -2.50
CA ARG A 98 -13.45 -6.45 -1.69
C ARG A 98 -13.56 -5.47 -0.54
N LEU A 99 -14.74 -4.88 -0.35
CA LEU A 99 -15.04 -4.13 0.86
C LEU A 99 -15.46 -5.10 1.96
N ILE A 100 -14.61 -5.24 2.98
CA ILE A 100 -14.78 -6.18 4.10
C ILE A 100 -15.62 -5.55 5.21
N ASP A 101 -15.40 -4.27 5.48
CA ASP A 101 -16.07 -3.54 6.56
C ASP A 101 -16.25 -2.07 6.16
N TYR A 102 -17.37 -1.49 6.58
CA TYR A 102 -17.67 -0.08 6.43
C TYR A 102 -18.61 0.38 7.54
N ASP A 103 -18.59 1.67 7.85
CA ASP A 103 -19.49 2.24 8.85
C ASP A 103 -20.85 2.64 8.26
N PRO A 104 -21.97 1.97 8.62
CA PRO A 104 -23.29 2.32 8.08
C PRO A 104 -23.78 3.71 8.49
N ASN A 105 -23.19 4.31 9.52
CA ASN A 105 -23.53 5.64 10.02
C ASN A 105 -22.54 6.72 9.56
N ALA A 106 -21.69 6.41 8.57
CA ALA A 106 -20.62 7.30 8.11
C ALA A 106 -21.12 8.71 7.79
N GLU A 107 -22.23 8.85 7.05
CA GLU A 107 -22.80 10.15 6.69
C GLU A 107 -23.12 11.00 7.93
N HIS A 108 -23.83 10.42 8.90
CA HIS A 108 -24.17 11.11 10.15
C HIS A 108 -22.92 11.49 10.95
N LYS A 109 -21.92 10.59 11.04
CA LYS A 109 -20.69 10.88 11.78
C LYS A 109 -19.86 11.99 11.12
N VAL A 110 -19.80 12.01 9.79
CA VAL A 110 -19.14 13.09 9.04
C VAL A 110 -19.84 14.42 9.30
N VAL A 111 -21.16 14.47 9.23
CA VAL A 111 -21.95 15.68 9.48
C VAL A 111 -21.75 16.17 10.91
N ALA A 112 -21.87 15.27 11.89
CA ALA A 112 -21.66 15.58 13.30
C ALA A 112 -20.25 16.15 13.54
N ALA A 113 -19.22 15.51 12.99
CA ALA A 113 -17.84 15.97 13.11
C ALA A 113 -17.58 17.33 12.43
N ALA A 114 -18.27 17.61 11.33
CA ALA A 114 -18.16 18.89 10.65
C ALA A 114 -18.82 20.04 11.43
N MET A 115 -19.94 19.78 12.10
CA MET A 115 -20.66 20.77 12.90
C MET A 115 -20.03 21.00 14.27
N PHE A 116 -19.40 19.99 14.85
CA PHE A 116 -18.90 20.00 16.22
C PHE A 116 -18.07 21.26 16.58
N PRO A 117 -17.14 21.77 15.75
CA PRO A 117 -16.38 22.99 16.07
C PRO A 117 -17.22 24.27 16.20
N PHE A 118 -18.45 24.27 15.69
CA PHE A 118 -19.35 25.43 15.62
C PHE A 118 -20.59 25.30 16.51
N SER A 119 -20.63 24.27 17.36
CA SER A 119 -21.80 23.91 18.17
C SER A 119 -21.40 23.75 19.64
N SER A 120 -22.30 24.10 20.55
CA SER A 120 -22.16 23.79 21.98
C SER A 120 -22.69 22.39 22.34
N GLU A 121 -23.32 21.69 21.39
CA GLU A 121 -23.87 20.36 21.61
C GLU A 121 -22.77 19.28 21.64
N PRO A 122 -22.96 18.21 22.42
CA PRO A 122 -22.15 16.99 22.31
C PRO A 122 -22.13 16.40 20.89
N LEU A 123 -21.05 15.69 20.52
CA LEU A 123 -20.85 15.12 19.18
C LEU A 123 -21.99 14.17 18.76
N ASP A 124 -22.50 13.37 19.69
CA ASP A 124 -23.59 12.41 19.49
C ASP A 124 -24.98 13.06 19.36
N LYS A 125 -25.09 14.35 19.69
CA LYS A 125 -26.33 15.12 19.60
C LYS A 125 -26.39 16.07 18.39
N GLN A 126 -25.32 16.14 17.60
CA GLN A 126 -25.29 16.95 16.40
C GLN A 126 -26.30 16.39 15.37
N GLN A 127 -27.24 17.23 14.93
CA GLN A 127 -28.23 16.87 13.91
C GLN A 127 -28.33 18.01 12.90
N ALA A 128 -28.24 17.67 11.62
CA ALA A 128 -28.53 18.54 10.50
C ALA A 128 -28.86 17.70 9.28
N ASP A 129 -29.39 18.34 8.23
CA ASP A 129 -29.50 17.72 6.92
C ASP A 129 -28.09 17.40 6.36
N PRO A 130 -27.77 16.12 6.10
CA PRO A 130 -26.49 15.75 5.53
C PRO A 130 -26.21 16.40 4.18
N ALA A 131 -27.21 16.61 3.32
CA ALA A 131 -27.01 17.24 2.02
C ALA A 131 -26.47 18.66 2.17
N ALA A 132 -27.17 19.50 2.94
CA ALA A 132 -26.79 20.88 3.16
C ALA A 132 -25.36 21.00 3.74
N VAL A 133 -25.04 20.20 4.76
CA VAL A 133 -23.71 20.25 5.39
C VAL A 133 -22.61 19.79 4.44
N LEU A 134 -22.82 18.69 3.70
CA LEU A 134 -21.83 18.18 2.75
C LEU A 134 -21.62 19.12 1.55
N ASP A 135 -22.68 19.77 1.07
CA ASP A 135 -22.58 20.80 0.03
C ASP A 135 -21.66 21.94 0.47
N TYR A 136 -21.89 22.53 1.64
CA TYR A 136 -21.02 23.58 2.17
C TYR A 136 -19.57 23.13 2.38
N LEU A 137 -19.35 21.85 2.70
CA LEU A 137 -18.01 21.32 2.96
C LEU A 137 -17.21 21.03 1.68
N LEU A 138 -17.87 20.64 0.59
CA LEU A 138 -17.21 19.95 -0.52
C LEU A 138 -17.55 20.50 -1.92
N ALA A 139 -18.68 21.19 -2.10
CA ALA A 139 -19.17 21.62 -3.42
C ALA A 139 -18.29 22.67 -4.11
N ASP A 140 -17.45 23.40 -3.37
CA ASP A 140 -16.58 24.44 -3.93
C ASP A 140 -15.12 23.99 -4.14
N ARG A 141 -14.81 22.70 -3.92
CA ARG A 141 -13.49 22.14 -4.27
C ARG A 141 -13.20 22.28 -5.77
N SER A 142 -12.38 23.25 -6.16
CA SER A 142 -12.02 23.52 -7.56
C SER A 142 -10.77 22.78 -8.03
N ASN A 143 -9.99 22.21 -7.11
CA ASN A 143 -8.78 21.45 -7.43
C ASN A 143 -8.54 20.35 -6.38
N ARG A 144 -8.06 19.17 -6.81
CA ARG A 144 -7.63 18.07 -5.93
C ARG A 144 -6.65 18.47 -4.81
N ARG A 145 -5.87 19.54 -5.02
CA ARG A 145 -4.95 20.07 -4.00
C ARG A 145 -5.66 20.77 -2.84
N GLN A 146 -6.90 21.23 -3.02
CA GLN A 146 -7.76 21.66 -1.93
C GLN A 146 -8.17 20.42 -1.14
N ARG A 147 -7.56 20.28 0.04
CA ARG A 147 -7.67 19.08 0.86
C ARG A 147 -9.10 18.88 1.30
N ALA A 148 -9.58 17.65 1.18
CA ALA A 148 -10.85 17.27 1.75
C ALA A 148 -10.82 17.50 3.30
N PRO A 149 -11.95 17.92 3.89
CA PRO A 149 -12.03 18.32 5.30
C PRO A 149 -11.79 17.12 6.22
N ARG A 150 -11.34 17.42 7.46
CA ARG A 150 -11.05 16.39 8.47
C ARG A 150 -12.29 15.63 8.94
N ALA A 151 -13.48 16.20 8.80
CA ALA A 151 -14.73 15.52 9.12
C ALA A 151 -14.89 14.17 8.40
N LEU A 152 -14.33 14.03 7.20
CA LEU A 152 -14.32 12.78 6.43
C LEU A 152 -13.47 11.67 7.07
N GLU A 153 -12.63 11.99 8.06
CA GLU A 153 -11.87 10.98 8.83
C GLU A 153 -12.80 10.08 9.66
N HIS A 154 -14.06 10.48 9.88
CA HIS A 154 -15.05 9.72 10.65
C HIS A 154 -15.81 8.64 9.86
N ALA A 155 -15.57 8.54 8.55
CA ALA A 155 -16.10 7.49 7.70
C ALA A 155 -14.98 6.49 7.40
N GLU A 156 -15.07 5.26 7.90
CA GLU A 156 -14.02 4.24 7.79
C GLU A 156 -14.42 3.07 6.87
N TYR A 157 -13.43 2.50 6.21
CA TYR A 157 -13.56 1.35 5.30
C TYR A 157 -12.37 0.40 5.46
N THR A 158 -12.63 -0.90 5.39
CA THR A 158 -11.60 -1.94 5.26
C THR A 158 -11.75 -2.64 3.91
N PHE A 159 -10.72 -2.59 3.08
CA PHE A 159 -10.63 -3.28 1.81
C PHE A 159 -9.66 -4.44 1.90
N GLU A 160 -10.01 -5.59 1.32
CA GLU A 160 -9.06 -6.65 0.98
C GLU A 160 -8.78 -6.58 -0.52
N ILE A 161 -7.51 -6.66 -0.88
CA ILE A 161 -7.05 -6.50 -2.26
C ILE A 161 -6.14 -7.68 -2.62
N VAL A 162 -6.39 -8.25 -3.80
CA VAL A 162 -5.48 -9.19 -4.48
C VAL A 162 -5.13 -8.57 -5.83
N ALA A 163 -3.84 -8.36 -6.08
CA ALA A 163 -3.32 -7.94 -7.39
C ALA A 163 -1.81 -8.16 -7.43
N ASN A 164 -1.17 -7.91 -8.58
CA ASN A 164 0.27 -8.09 -8.71
C ASN A 164 1.10 -7.25 -7.72
N PHE A 165 2.26 -7.79 -7.41
CA PHE A 165 3.20 -7.17 -6.48
C PHE A 165 3.72 -5.80 -6.95
N ALA A 166 3.79 -5.55 -8.27
CA ALA A 166 4.13 -4.21 -8.77
C ALA A 166 3.11 -3.15 -8.32
N ALA A 167 1.82 -3.44 -8.46
CA ALA A 167 0.73 -2.56 -8.04
C ALA A 167 0.75 -2.31 -6.53
N TYR A 168 0.96 -3.36 -5.72
CA TYR A 168 1.15 -3.21 -4.27
C TYR A 168 2.31 -2.26 -3.95
N ARG A 169 3.47 -2.42 -4.60
CA ARG A 169 4.65 -1.59 -4.34
C ARG A 169 4.37 -0.09 -4.56
N ASP A 170 3.55 0.25 -5.53
CA ASP A 170 3.12 1.62 -5.80
C ASP A 170 2.09 2.15 -4.79
N LEU A 171 1.11 1.33 -4.42
CA LEU A 171 0.04 1.72 -3.49
C LEU A 171 0.50 1.76 -2.03
N HIS A 172 1.45 0.92 -1.61
CA HIS A 172 1.94 0.89 -0.22
C HIS A 172 2.58 2.22 0.22
N ARG A 173 2.92 3.09 -0.74
CA ARG A 173 3.46 4.44 -0.49
C ARG A 173 2.47 5.37 0.21
N HIS A 174 1.19 5.01 0.29
CA HIS A 174 0.18 5.74 1.06
C HIS A 174 0.27 5.43 2.55
N ARG A 175 1.23 6.07 3.21
CA ARG A 175 1.67 5.73 4.60
C ARG A 175 0.67 6.07 5.71
N MET A 176 -0.33 6.91 5.44
CA MET A 176 -1.37 7.23 6.44
C MET A 176 -2.35 6.07 6.65
N LEU A 177 -2.48 5.21 5.64
CA LEU A 177 -3.37 4.05 5.68
C LEU A 177 -2.85 3.01 6.66
N THR A 178 -3.78 2.38 7.37
CA THR A 178 -3.46 1.14 8.07
C THR A 178 -3.45 0.00 7.05
N GLN A 179 -2.31 -0.68 6.93
CA GLN A 179 -2.12 -1.70 5.93
C GLN A 179 -1.17 -2.79 6.45
N ASP A 180 -1.42 -4.02 6.03
CA ASP A 180 -0.47 -5.12 6.13
C ASP A 180 -0.73 -6.09 4.97
N ARG A 181 0.24 -6.95 4.70
CA ARG A 181 0.18 -7.90 3.59
C ARG A 181 0.53 -9.31 4.02
N GLN A 182 0.06 -10.27 3.25
CA GLN A 182 0.61 -11.62 3.29
C GLN A 182 2.06 -11.63 2.75
N HIS A 183 2.81 -12.67 3.07
CA HIS A 183 4.12 -12.88 2.44
C HIS A 183 3.98 -12.92 0.91
N LEU A 184 5.02 -12.47 0.21
CA LEU A 184 5.08 -12.70 -1.23
C LEU A 184 5.22 -14.21 -1.44
N GLY A 185 4.47 -14.74 -2.39
CA GLY A 185 4.51 -16.15 -2.75
C GLY A 185 3.92 -16.34 -4.13
N THR A 186 3.79 -17.59 -4.53
CA THR A 186 3.38 -17.95 -5.90
C THR A 186 2.00 -18.59 -5.98
N ALA A 187 1.33 -18.78 -4.83
CA ALA A 187 0.06 -19.49 -4.73
C ALA A 187 -1.17 -18.73 -5.29
N LEU A 188 -1.09 -17.40 -5.48
CA LEU A 188 -2.21 -16.58 -5.94
C LEU A 188 -2.22 -16.36 -7.47
N GLY A 189 -1.28 -16.99 -8.20
CA GLY A 189 -1.10 -16.75 -9.64
C GLY A 189 -0.38 -15.45 -9.96
N TYR A 190 -0.31 -15.10 -11.24
CA TYR A 190 0.38 -13.92 -11.74
C TYR A 190 -0.32 -13.33 -12.97
N ASP A 191 -0.05 -12.05 -13.22
CA ASP A 191 -0.51 -11.37 -14.43
C ASP A 191 0.39 -11.69 -15.63
N LEU A 192 -0.23 -11.95 -16.78
CA LEU A 192 0.41 -11.96 -18.09
C LEU A 192 0.19 -10.60 -18.76
N PRO A 193 1.25 -9.77 -18.93
CA PRO A 193 1.09 -8.47 -19.59
C PRO A 193 0.54 -8.63 -21.02
N PRO A 194 -0.53 -7.92 -21.40
CA PRO A 194 -1.25 -8.16 -22.65
C PRO A 194 -0.39 -7.97 -23.91
N GLY A 195 0.56 -7.03 -23.88
CA GLY A 195 1.46 -6.77 -25.01
C GLY A 195 2.49 -7.87 -25.29
N LEU A 196 2.62 -8.90 -24.43
CA LEU A 196 3.57 -10.00 -24.68
C LEU A 196 3.11 -10.96 -25.77
N ALA A 197 1.79 -11.10 -25.95
CA ALA A 197 1.23 -11.93 -27.01
C ALA A 197 1.61 -11.39 -28.39
N ASP A 198 1.46 -10.08 -28.59
CA ASP A 198 1.80 -9.37 -29.83
C ASP A 198 3.30 -9.46 -30.18
N LEU A 199 4.15 -9.65 -29.17
CA LEU A 199 5.60 -9.80 -29.31
C LEU A 199 6.05 -11.27 -29.44
N GLY A 200 5.13 -12.24 -29.37
CA GLY A 200 5.46 -13.67 -29.35
C GLY A 200 6.30 -14.09 -28.13
N MET A 201 6.29 -13.29 -27.06
CA MET A 201 7.12 -13.49 -25.87
C MET A 201 6.35 -14.12 -24.70
N GLN A 202 5.03 -14.32 -24.84
CA GLN A 202 4.15 -14.83 -23.79
C GLN A 202 4.67 -16.15 -23.20
N ASP A 203 4.98 -17.15 -24.04
CA ASP A 203 5.43 -18.46 -23.54
C ASP A 203 6.81 -18.40 -22.87
N ALA A 204 7.71 -17.56 -23.39
CA ALA A 204 9.03 -17.37 -22.81
C ALA A 204 8.93 -16.70 -21.43
N PHE A 205 8.03 -15.73 -21.29
CA PHE A 205 7.74 -15.09 -20.02
C PHE A 205 7.12 -16.07 -19.03
N ALA A 206 6.06 -16.78 -19.43
CA ALA A 206 5.37 -17.76 -18.59
C ALA A 206 6.36 -18.83 -18.07
N ARG A 207 7.15 -19.47 -18.95
CA ARG A 207 8.16 -20.46 -18.54
C ARG A 207 9.11 -19.94 -17.47
N ALA A 208 9.53 -18.68 -17.58
CA ALA A 208 10.49 -18.11 -16.65
C ALA A 208 9.84 -17.65 -15.33
N VAL A 209 8.55 -17.25 -15.34
CA VAL A 209 7.76 -17.03 -14.12
C VAL A 209 7.49 -18.34 -13.38
N GLU A 210 7.12 -19.40 -14.09
CA GLU A 210 6.91 -20.74 -13.52
C GLU A 210 8.20 -21.30 -12.93
N GLY A 211 9.33 -21.12 -13.61
CA GLY A 211 10.64 -21.51 -13.05
C GLY A 211 10.96 -20.77 -11.75
N ALA A 212 10.54 -19.51 -11.60
CA ALA A 212 10.68 -18.79 -10.33
C ALA A 212 9.75 -19.36 -9.23
N ALA A 213 8.56 -19.84 -9.59
CA ALA A 213 7.65 -20.51 -8.65
C ALA A 213 8.20 -21.83 -8.12
N GLU A 214 8.79 -22.66 -8.99
CA GLU A 214 9.44 -23.91 -8.57
C GLU A 214 10.60 -23.65 -7.59
N VAL A 215 11.42 -22.63 -7.88
CA VAL A 215 12.51 -22.23 -6.99
C VAL A 215 11.97 -21.66 -5.68
N HIS A 216 10.90 -20.86 -5.72
CA HIS A 216 10.24 -20.34 -4.53
C HIS A 216 9.77 -21.46 -3.60
N GLU A 217 9.06 -22.47 -4.13
CA GLU A 217 8.58 -23.61 -3.34
C GLU A 217 9.73 -24.37 -2.65
N ARG A 218 10.86 -24.55 -3.35
CA ARG A 218 12.05 -25.18 -2.77
C ARG A 218 12.66 -24.32 -1.66
N LEU A 219 12.86 -23.03 -1.91
CA LEU A 219 13.42 -22.09 -0.92
C LEU A 219 12.53 -21.96 0.31
N GLU A 220 11.20 -21.94 0.14
CA GLU A 220 10.26 -21.87 1.26
C GLU A 220 10.36 -23.10 2.15
N ARG A 221 10.50 -24.30 1.56
CA ARG A 221 10.67 -25.55 2.30
C ARG A 221 12.01 -25.64 3.04
N GLU A 222 13.09 -25.21 2.40
CA GLU A 222 14.46 -25.37 2.92
C GLU A 222 14.88 -24.24 3.88
N LEU A 223 14.53 -22.99 3.54
CA LEU A 223 15.01 -21.78 4.21
C LEU A 223 13.89 -20.97 4.87
N GLY A 224 12.63 -21.34 4.64
CA GLY A 224 11.47 -20.67 5.20
C GLY A 224 10.92 -19.53 4.32
N PRO A 225 9.69 -19.07 4.62
CA PRO A 225 8.95 -18.14 3.77
C PRO A 225 9.58 -16.74 3.71
N ALA A 226 10.29 -16.31 4.76
CA ALA A 226 10.90 -14.98 4.78
C ALA A 226 11.93 -14.81 3.66
N ILE A 227 12.82 -15.79 3.49
CA ILE A 227 13.87 -15.82 2.47
C ILE A 227 13.31 -16.12 1.08
N ALA A 228 12.33 -17.03 0.99
CA ALA A 228 11.72 -17.40 -0.29
C ALA A 228 11.13 -16.19 -1.05
N GLN A 229 10.64 -15.18 -0.34
CA GLN A 229 10.12 -13.94 -0.95
C GLN A 229 11.07 -13.27 -1.95
N TYR A 230 12.39 -13.40 -1.78
CA TYR A 230 13.38 -12.75 -2.64
C TYR A 230 13.29 -13.17 -4.11
N ILE A 231 12.88 -14.40 -4.40
CA ILE A 231 12.82 -14.88 -5.79
C ILE A 231 11.52 -14.47 -6.50
N VAL A 232 10.48 -14.07 -5.77
CA VAL A 232 9.12 -13.84 -6.31
C VAL A 232 9.12 -12.68 -7.32
N PRO A 233 8.80 -12.92 -8.60
CA PRO A 233 8.61 -11.88 -9.61
C PRO A 233 7.49 -10.89 -9.27
N LEU A 234 7.64 -9.64 -9.73
CA LEU A 234 6.63 -8.58 -9.58
C LEU A 234 5.25 -8.93 -10.17
N ALA A 235 5.19 -9.87 -11.12
CA ALA A 235 3.96 -10.30 -11.76
C ALA A 235 3.04 -11.12 -10.85
N PHE A 236 3.59 -11.77 -9.82
CA PHE A 236 2.79 -12.58 -8.90
C PHE A 236 1.85 -11.72 -8.06
N HIS A 237 0.66 -12.28 -7.83
CA HIS A 237 -0.33 -11.68 -6.97
C HIS A 237 0.08 -11.75 -5.50
N VAL A 238 -0.22 -10.68 -4.78
CA VAL A 238 -0.12 -10.57 -3.34
C VAL A 238 -1.48 -10.18 -2.79
N ARG A 239 -1.81 -10.70 -1.61
CA ARG A 239 -2.99 -10.29 -0.86
C ARG A 239 -2.61 -9.33 0.26
N TRP A 240 -3.31 -8.22 0.35
CA TRP A 240 -3.15 -7.24 1.44
C TRP A 240 -4.48 -6.60 1.78
N TYR A 241 -4.50 -5.83 2.86
CA TYR A 241 -5.66 -5.02 3.20
C TYR A 241 -5.29 -3.55 3.35
N PHE A 242 -6.26 -2.68 3.11
CA PHE A 242 -6.24 -1.27 3.49
C PHE A 242 -7.40 -0.97 4.41
N ARG A 243 -7.12 -0.50 5.62
CA ARG A 243 -8.08 0.24 6.44
C ARG A 243 -7.81 1.72 6.27
N ALA A 244 -8.81 2.43 5.75
CA ALA A 244 -8.72 3.81 5.33
C ALA A 244 -9.97 4.57 5.75
N ASN A 245 -9.82 5.83 6.13
CA ASN A 245 -10.96 6.73 6.22
C ASN A 245 -11.29 7.38 4.86
N LEU A 246 -12.47 7.99 4.73
CA LEU A 246 -12.93 8.57 3.46
C LEU A 246 -12.00 9.68 2.95
N ARG A 247 -11.41 10.47 3.85
CA ARG A 247 -10.44 11.51 3.49
C ARG A 247 -9.21 10.92 2.80
N GLU A 248 -8.75 9.77 3.28
CA GLU A 248 -7.64 9.03 2.69
C GLU A 248 -8.04 8.34 1.40
N VAL A 249 -9.26 7.77 1.31
CA VAL A 249 -9.81 7.21 0.06
C VAL A 249 -9.83 8.29 -1.02
N TYR A 250 -10.30 9.50 -0.72
CA TYR A 250 -10.28 10.62 -1.66
C TYR A 250 -8.86 10.90 -2.11
N HIS A 251 -7.93 11.06 -1.17
CA HIS A 251 -6.55 11.34 -1.51
C HIS A 251 -5.92 10.27 -2.41
N LEU A 252 -6.12 8.99 -2.07
CA LEU A 252 -5.61 7.86 -2.83
C LEU A 252 -6.22 7.82 -4.22
N CYS A 253 -7.55 7.88 -4.32
CA CYS A 253 -8.24 7.72 -5.60
C CYS A 253 -7.97 8.91 -6.51
N GLU A 254 -8.12 10.15 -6.03
CA GLU A 254 -7.85 11.37 -6.83
C GLU A 254 -6.38 11.45 -7.34
N LEU A 255 -5.44 10.76 -6.69
CA LEU A 255 -4.05 10.70 -7.12
C LEU A 255 -3.77 9.51 -8.06
N ARG A 256 -4.29 8.33 -7.72
CA ARG A 256 -3.93 7.05 -8.35
C ARG A 256 -4.83 6.67 -9.52
N THR A 257 -5.98 7.30 -9.66
CA THR A 257 -6.84 7.09 -10.82
C THR A 257 -6.53 8.05 -11.97
N THR A 258 -5.46 8.85 -11.93
CA THR A 258 -5.11 9.76 -13.04
C THR A 258 -4.69 8.98 -14.29
N PRO A 259 -4.87 9.51 -15.52
CA PRO A 259 -4.48 8.81 -16.75
C PRO A 259 -3.02 8.39 -16.77
N GLN A 260 -2.13 9.17 -16.15
CA GLN A 260 -0.70 8.86 -16.05
C GLN A 260 -0.38 7.64 -15.17
N GLY A 261 -1.32 7.18 -14.35
CA GLY A 261 -1.07 6.07 -13.44
C GLY A 261 -1.02 4.72 -14.17
N HIS A 262 -0.18 3.79 -13.72
CA HIS A 262 -0.09 2.43 -14.28
C HIS A 262 -1.47 1.73 -14.26
N PRO A 263 -1.86 0.96 -15.30
CA PRO A 263 -3.19 0.35 -15.38
C PRO A 263 -3.58 -0.44 -14.12
N ASP A 264 -2.67 -1.27 -13.61
CA ASP A 264 -2.96 -2.18 -12.50
C ASP A 264 -3.37 -1.45 -11.22
N TYR A 265 -2.55 -0.51 -10.72
CA TYR A 265 -2.93 0.22 -9.50
C TYR A 265 -4.06 1.22 -9.74
N ARG A 266 -4.22 1.71 -10.98
CA ARG A 266 -5.34 2.56 -11.37
C ARG A 266 -6.63 1.78 -11.22
N TRP A 267 -6.69 0.57 -11.76
CA TRP A 267 -7.83 -0.32 -11.65
C TRP A 267 -8.18 -0.59 -10.18
N ILE A 268 -7.19 -0.90 -9.33
CA ILE A 268 -7.41 -1.09 -7.87
C ILE A 268 -8.04 0.15 -7.24
N ALA A 269 -7.48 1.35 -7.50
CA ALA A 269 -7.99 2.59 -6.93
C ALA A 269 -9.41 2.92 -7.41
N GLN A 270 -9.72 2.64 -8.68
CA GLN A 270 -11.07 2.79 -9.22
C GLN A 270 -12.04 1.80 -8.58
N GLU A 271 -11.67 0.52 -8.44
CA GLU A 271 -12.49 -0.49 -7.79
C GLU A 271 -12.75 -0.15 -6.33
N MET A 272 -11.73 0.30 -5.57
CA MET A 272 -11.90 0.79 -4.21
C MET A 272 -12.96 1.90 -4.15
N PHE A 273 -12.89 2.88 -5.07
CA PHE A 273 -13.85 3.96 -5.12
C PHE A 273 -15.26 3.48 -5.51
N ARG A 274 -15.38 2.53 -6.44
CA ARG A 274 -16.67 1.90 -6.80
C ARG A 274 -17.33 1.26 -5.57
N ARG A 275 -16.58 0.52 -4.76
CA ARG A 275 -17.12 -0.07 -3.52
C ARG A 275 -17.58 0.97 -2.51
N VAL A 276 -16.89 2.11 -2.42
CA VAL A 276 -17.33 3.24 -1.57
C VAL A 276 -18.61 3.88 -2.12
N ALA A 277 -18.70 4.07 -3.44
CA ALA A 277 -19.88 4.62 -4.09
C ALA A 277 -21.11 3.72 -3.95
N GLU A 278 -20.92 2.39 -3.91
CA GLU A 278 -21.99 1.41 -3.65
C GLU A 278 -22.61 1.57 -2.26
N VAL A 279 -21.79 1.77 -1.22
CA VAL A 279 -22.28 1.85 0.18
C VAL A 279 -22.63 3.27 0.64
N HIS A 280 -21.93 4.29 0.13
CA HIS A 280 -22.12 5.71 0.50
C HIS A 280 -22.15 6.62 -0.74
N PRO A 281 -23.21 6.53 -1.58
CA PRO A 281 -23.28 7.26 -2.84
C PRO A 281 -23.25 8.79 -2.68
N ARG A 282 -23.87 9.33 -1.61
CA ARG A 282 -23.87 10.78 -1.35
C ARG A 282 -22.46 11.29 -1.05
N LEU A 283 -21.73 10.58 -0.18
CA LEU A 283 -20.35 10.91 0.12
C LEU A 283 -19.52 10.83 -1.16
N ALA A 284 -19.53 9.69 -1.85
CA ALA A 284 -18.77 9.47 -3.08
C ALA A 284 -19.02 10.55 -4.15
N GLY A 285 -20.25 11.05 -4.28
CA GLY A 285 -20.62 12.10 -5.24
C GLY A 285 -19.78 13.38 -5.17
N TYR A 286 -19.16 13.68 -4.01
CA TYR A 286 -18.31 14.86 -3.85
C TYR A 286 -16.85 14.66 -4.26
N ALA A 287 -16.41 13.43 -4.56
CA ALA A 287 -15.05 13.11 -4.96
C ALA A 287 -14.81 13.39 -6.47
N ARG A 288 -14.99 14.65 -6.88
CA ARG A 288 -15.03 15.06 -8.30
C ARG A 288 -13.73 14.85 -9.09
N PHE A 289 -12.61 14.57 -8.43
CA PHE A 289 -11.32 14.37 -9.09
C PHE A 289 -10.93 12.89 -9.22
N VAL A 290 -11.83 11.97 -8.85
CA VAL A 290 -11.66 10.55 -9.12
C VAL A 290 -12.02 10.27 -10.57
N ASP A 291 -11.07 9.72 -11.31
CA ASP A 291 -11.20 9.40 -12.73
C ASP A 291 -11.52 7.91 -12.89
N LEU A 292 -12.80 7.64 -13.16
CA LEU A 292 -13.33 6.29 -13.42
C LEU A 292 -13.29 5.89 -14.89
N GLY A 293 -12.73 6.74 -15.76
CA GLY A 293 -12.59 6.45 -17.18
C GLY A 293 -11.64 5.29 -17.44
N PRO A 294 -11.66 4.71 -18.66
CA PRO A 294 -10.79 3.59 -19.02
C PRO A 294 -9.30 3.96 -18.99
N GLY A 295 -8.94 5.25 -19.05
CA GLY A 295 -7.56 5.73 -19.02
C GLY A 295 -6.84 5.35 -20.31
N ASP A 296 -7.02 6.16 -21.35
CA ASP A 296 -6.43 5.89 -22.66
C ASP A 296 -4.90 6.08 -22.62
N GLU A 297 -4.16 5.14 -23.21
CA GLU A 297 -2.72 5.24 -23.44
C GLU A 297 -2.36 6.53 -24.21
N LEU A 298 -3.28 7.02 -25.05
CA LEU A 298 -3.16 8.29 -25.77
C LEU A 298 -3.14 9.51 -24.82
N GLU A 299 -3.85 9.48 -23.70
CA GLU A 299 -3.81 10.58 -22.71
C GLU A 299 -2.50 10.60 -21.92
N ARG A 300 -1.91 9.42 -21.67
CA ARG A 300 -0.54 9.31 -21.12
C ARG A 300 0.47 9.94 -22.07
N ARG A 301 0.46 9.52 -23.34
CA ARG A 301 1.37 10.02 -24.38
C ARG A 301 1.21 11.52 -24.64
N LYS A 302 -0.01 12.09 -24.55
CA LYS A 302 -0.23 13.55 -24.65
C LYS A 302 0.43 14.32 -23.50
N SER A 303 0.47 13.76 -22.30
CA SER A 303 1.14 14.39 -21.15
C SER A 303 2.66 14.29 -21.22
N GLU A 304 3.19 13.18 -21.74
CA GLU A 304 4.61 13.02 -22.07
C GLU A 304 5.04 14.04 -23.14
N ARG A 305 4.26 14.17 -24.22
CA ARG A 305 4.49 15.19 -25.26
C ARG A 305 4.51 16.62 -24.72
N ARG A 306 3.64 16.95 -23.76
CA ARG A 306 3.65 18.29 -23.10
C ARG A 306 4.88 18.52 -22.22
N ILE A 307 5.49 17.46 -21.69
CA ILE A 307 6.74 17.55 -20.93
C ILE A 307 7.90 17.74 -21.92
N ASP A 308 7.91 16.98 -23.01
CA ASP A 308 8.89 17.13 -24.09
C ASP A 308 8.82 18.53 -24.72
N GLU A 309 7.62 19.04 -25.02
CA GLU A 309 7.40 20.41 -25.51
C GLU A 309 7.92 21.47 -24.52
N LYS A 310 7.79 21.24 -23.21
CA LYS A 310 8.34 22.16 -22.19
C LYS A 310 9.86 22.10 -22.11
N LEU A 311 10.44 20.92 -22.29
CA LEU A 311 11.90 20.73 -22.33
C LEU A 311 12.49 21.39 -23.58
N ASP A 312 11.85 21.23 -24.74
CA ASP A 312 12.25 21.87 -26.00
C ASP A 312 12.22 23.41 -25.90
N VAL A 313 11.21 23.98 -25.23
CA VAL A 313 11.12 25.43 -25.01
C VAL A 313 12.20 25.94 -24.04
N LEU A 314 12.63 25.12 -23.08
CA LEU A 314 13.74 25.44 -22.18
C LEU A 314 15.09 25.40 -22.91
N ASP A 315 15.31 24.39 -23.75
CA ASP A 315 16.54 24.26 -24.55
C ASP A 315 16.67 25.35 -25.61
N GLN A 316 15.55 25.85 -26.16
CA GLN A 316 15.54 26.99 -27.08
C GLN A 316 15.85 28.33 -26.41
N ARG A 317 15.67 28.46 -25.07
CA ARG A 317 15.99 29.69 -24.32
C ARG A 317 17.44 29.74 -23.83
N VAL A 318 18.15 28.62 -23.88
CA VAL A 318 19.55 28.49 -23.46
C VAL A 318 20.53 28.63 -24.65
N ARG A 319 20.01 28.61 -25.88
CA ARG A 319 20.75 28.97 -27.11
C ARG A 319 20.58 30.44 -27.46
#